data_AF-A0A0K8U6X0-F1
#
_entry.id   AF-A0A0K8U6X0-F1
#
_cell.length_a   1.000
_cell.length_b   1.000
_cell.length_c   1.000
_cell.angle_alpha   90.00
_cell.angle_beta   90.00
_cell.angle_gamma   90.00
#
_symmetry.space_group_name_H-M   'P 1'
#
loop_
_entity.id
_entity.type
_entity.pdbx_description
1 polymer ?
#
loop_
_entity_poly.entity_id
_entity_poly.type
_entity_poly.pdbx_seq_one_letter_code
_entity_poly.pdbx_strand_id
1 'polypeptide(L)'
;VSLKSVSGIATVVEIAAYVAASVFNEGSTAFLTFMQDLGINSGPSAHEWARSSDFYRISKTDERAARETKEGRVLRRQEQKDVSDNLDDSNVLYGPGIGDEMHVFYLKIQIQIKIS
;
A
#
# COMPACT_ATOMS: atom_id res chain seq x y z
N VAL A 1 20.15 24.69 -19.26
CA VAL A 1 21.38 23.88 -19.14
C VAL A 1 21.33 22.83 -20.24
N SER A 2 22.15 22.93 -21.28
CA SER A 2 22.21 21.92 -22.35
C SER A 2 23.04 20.74 -21.87
N LEU A 3 22.44 19.53 -21.89
CA LEU A 3 23.12 18.32 -21.48
C LEU A 3 24.21 18.01 -22.50
N LYS A 4 25.47 18.28 -22.14
CA LYS A 4 26.63 17.88 -22.96
C LYS A 4 26.55 16.37 -23.17
N SER A 5 26.49 15.93 -24.42
CA SER A 5 26.48 14.52 -24.80
C SER A 5 27.83 13.90 -24.45
N VAL A 6 28.00 13.44 -23.22
CA VAL A 6 29.07 12.52 -22.86
C VAL A 6 28.70 11.19 -23.51
N SER A 7 29.57 10.69 -24.38
CA SER A 7 29.41 9.54 -25.29
C SER A 7 29.04 8.18 -24.63
N GLY A 8 28.68 8.14 -23.35
CA GLY A 8 28.23 6.94 -22.64
C GLY A 8 26.97 7.11 -21.80
N ILE A 9 26.39 8.32 -21.71
CA ILE A 9 25.16 8.53 -20.91
C ILE A 9 23.97 7.82 -21.56
N ALA A 10 23.86 7.88 -22.89
CA ALA A 10 22.76 7.26 -23.62
C ALA A 10 22.72 5.73 -23.41
N THR A 11 23.87 5.07 -23.46
CA THR A 11 23.98 3.61 -23.26
C THR A 11 23.68 3.20 -21.83
N VAL A 12 24.13 3.98 -20.84
CA VAL A 12 23.80 3.74 -19.41
C VAL A 12 22.30 3.87 -19.16
N VAL A 13 21.67 4.91 -19.72
CA VAL A 13 20.22 5.13 -19.59
C VAL A 13 19.44 4.00 -20.26
N GLU A 14 19.87 3.56 -21.44
CA GLU A 14 19.24 2.46 -22.17
C GLU A 14 19.31 1.15 -21.37
N ILE A 15 20.50 0.79 -20.85
CA ILE A 15 20.67 -0.39 -20.01
C ILE A 15 19.79 -0.31 -18.76
N ALA A 16 19.78 0.85 -18.09
CA ALA A 16 18.94 1.05 -16.91
C ALA A 16 17.44 0.92 -17.23
N ALA A 17 17.01 1.40 -18.39
CA ALA A 17 15.63 1.27 -18.85
C ALA A 17 15.24 -0.20 -19.06
N TYR A 18 16.10 -1.00 -19.71
CA TYR A 18 15.86 -2.43 -19.89
C TYR A 18 15.81 -3.18 -18.55
N VAL A 19 16.75 -2.89 -17.64
CA VAL A 19 16.74 -3.48 -16.29
C VAL A 19 15.47 -3.13 -15.54
N ALA A 20 15.07 -1.85 -15.56
CA ALA A 20 13.86 -1.40 -14.88
C ALA A 20 12.59 -2.07 -15.45
N ALA A 21 12.48 -2.19 -16.77
CA ALA A 21 11.36 -2.87 -17.41
C ALA A 21 11.31 -4.35 -17.03
N SER A 22 12.46 -5.04 -17.05
CA SER A 22 12.55 -6.45 -16.65
C SER A 22 12.19 -6.66 -15.18
N VAL A 23 12.67 -5.80 -14.27
CA VAL A 23 12.34 -5.89 -12.85
C VAL A 23 10.86 -5.61 -12.59
N PHE A 24 10.28 -4.65 -13.31
CA PHE A 24 8.86 -4.35 -13.19
C PHE A 24 7.99 -5.56 -13.58
N ASN A 25 8.30 -6.21 -14.71
CA ASN A 25 7.51 -7.33 -15.23
C ASN A 25 7.80 -8.64 -14.50
N GLU A 26 9.07 -9.01 -14.39
CA GLU A 26 9.49 -10.36 -13.97
C GLU A 26 9.95 -10.37 -12.50
N GLY A 27 10.47 -9.25 -12.00
CA GLY A 27 10.85 -9.09 -10.59
C GLY A 27 12.33 -8.95 -10.31
N SER A 28 12.66 -8.93 -9.03
CA SER A 28 14.01 -8.83 -8.50
C SER A 28 14.88 -10.01 -8.94
N THR A 29 14.28 -11.18 -9.19
CA THR A 29 14.99 -12.33 -9.77
C THR A 29 15.55 -12.02 -11.17
N ALA A 30 14.83 -11.27 -12.01
CA ALA A 30 15.32 -10.89 -13.34
C ALA A 30 16.52 -9.93 -13.27
N PHE A 31 16.62 -9.10 -12.23
CA PHE A 31 17.82 -8.30 -11.98
C PHE A 31 19.04 -9.17 -11.69
N LEU A 32 18.88 -10.25 -10.91
CA LEU A 32 19.98 -11.17 -10.63
C LEU A 32 20.43 -11.91 -11.90
N THR A 33 19.50 -12.33 -12.76
CA THR A 33 19.82 -12.90 -14.07
C THR A 33 20.60 -11.92 -14.92
N PHE A 34 20.15 -10.66 -14.99
CA PHE A 34 20.85 -9.62 -15.73
C PHE A 34 22.28 -9.38 -15.20
N MET A 35 22.45 -9.35 -13.87
CA MET A 35 23.79 -9.24 -13.27
C MET A 35 24.68 -10.44 -13.63
N GLN A 36 24.13 -11.65 -13.64
CA GLN A 36 24.86 -12.86 -14.06
C GLN A 36 25.29 -12.79 -15.53
N ASP A 37 24.42 -12.31 -16.42
CA ASP A 37 24.72 -12.14 -17.85
C ASP A 37 25.83 -11.10 -18.07
N LEU A 38 25.94 -10.11 -17.18
CA LEU A 38 27.05 -9.14 -17.15
C LEU A 38 28.33 -9.68 -16.47
N GLY A 39 28.35 -10.93 -16.03
CA GLY A 39 29.48 -11.54 -15.32
C GLY A 39 29.60 -11.10 -13.85
N ILE A 40 28.56 -10.50 -13.28
CA ILE A 40 28.50 -10.08 -11.88
C ILE A 40 27.81 -11.18 -11.07
N ASN A 41 28.61 -11.96 -10.35
CA ASN A 41 28.10 -13.04 -9.52
C ASN A 41 27.44 -12.51 -8.24
N SER A 42 26.21 -12.96 -8.00
CA SER A 42 25.44 -12.65 -6.80
C SER A 42 25.53 -13.77 -5.76
N GLY A 43 25.70 -13.40 -4.49
CA GLY A 43 25.79 -14.38 -3.39
C GLY A 43 24.41 -14.88 -2.93
N PRO A 44 24.37 -15.91 -2.05
CA PRO A 44 23.12 -16.48 -1.55
C PRO A 44 22.16 -15.45 -0.92
N SER A 45 22.69 -14.45 -0.21
CA SER A 45 21.88 -13.39 0.39
C SER A 45 21.11 -12.56 -0.65
N ALA A 46 21.70 -12.33 -1.83
CA ALA A 46 21.04 -11.60 -2.90
C ALA A 46 19.89 -12.42 -3.50
N HIS A 47 20.09 -13.74 -3.69
CA HIS A 47 19.04 -14.64 -4.14
C HIS A 47 17.89 -14.74 -3.13
N GLU A 48 18.19 -14.80 -1.83
CA GLU A 48 17.16 -14.84 -0.81
C GLU A 48 16.37 -13.52 -0.74
N TRP A 49 17.06 -12.39 -0.84
CA TRP A 49 16.41 -11.09 -0.94
C TRP A 49 15.48 -11.00 -2.17
N ALA A 50 15.96 -11.43 -3.35
CA ALA A 50 15.16 -11.39 -4.57
C ALA A 50 13.92 -12.26 -4.45
N ARG A 51 14.07 -13.48 -3.92
CA ARG A 51 12.94 -14.40 -3.64
C ARG A 51 11.92 -13.77 -2.69
N SER A 52 12.37 -13.20 -1.57
CA SER A 52 11.50 -12.56 -0.58
C SER A 52 10.78 -11.34 -1.16
N SER A 53 11.49 -10.51 -1.91
CA SER A 53 10.94 -9.33 -2.59
C SER A 53 9.88 -9.70 -3.61
N ASP A 54 10.14 -10.71 -4.45
CA ASP A 54 9.20 -11.18 -5.47
C ASP A 54 7.96 -11.82 -4.84
N PHE A 55 8.15 -12.63 -3.79
CA PHE A 55 7.04 -13.21 -3.03
C PHE A 55 6.13 -12.12 -2.45
N TYR A 56 6.71 -11.10 -1.81
CA TYR A 56 5.94 -9.98 -1.26
C TYR A 56 5.16 -9.24 -2.35
N ARG A 57 5.80 -8.97 -3.49
CA ARG A 57 5.16 -8.28 -4.63
C ARG A 57 3.96 -9.06 -5.17
N ILE A 58 4.11 -10.37 -5.37
CA ILE A 58 3.05 -11.24 -5.85
C ILE A 58 1.92 -11.29 -4.83
N SER A 59 2.24 -11.57 -3.56
CA SER A 59 1.25 -11.64 -2.48
C SER A 59 0.42 -10.36 -2.35
N LYS A 60 1.05 -9.18 -2.42
CA LYS A 60 0.30 -7.90 -2.40
C LYS A 60 -0.59 -7.69 -3.61
N THR A 61 -0.14 -8.15 -4.77
CA THR A 61 -0.93 -8.08 -6.01
C THR A 61 -2.15 -9.00 -5.91
N ASP A 62 -1.96 -10.21 -5.41
CA ASP A 62 -3.04 -11.19 -5.20
C ASP A 62 -4.05 -10.69 -4.14
N GLU A 63 -3.58 -10.14 -3.02
CA GLU A 63 -4.44 -9.51 -2.00
C GLU A 63 -5.31 -8.40 -2.61
N ARG A 64 -4.71 -7.55 -3.46
CA ARG A 64 -5.42 -6.46 -4.13
C ARG A 64 -6.43 -7.01 -5.13
N ALA A 65 -6.04 -7.96 -5.97
CA ALA A 65 -6.92 -8.60 -6.93
C ALA A 65 -8.11 -9.26 -6.22
N ALA A 66 -7.87 -9.99 -5.13
CA ALA A 66 -8.90 -10.60 -4.30
C ALA A 66 -9.87 -9.56 -3.74
N ARG A 67 -9.37 -8.42 -3.25
CA ARG A 67 -10.20 -7.32 -2.73
C ARG A 67 -11.07 -6.66 -3.81
N GLU A 68 -10.56 -6.58 -5.04
CA GLU A 68 -11.27 -5.98 -6.18
C GLU A 68 -12.36 -6.89 -6.76
N THR A 69 -12.35 -8.19 -6.41
CA THR A 69 -13.41 -9.13 -6.81
C THR A 69 -14.79 -8.73 -6.26
N LYS A 70 -15.86 -9.28 -6.85
CA LYS A 70 -17.22 -9.10 -6.31
C LYS A 70 -17.32 -9.60 -4.86
N GLU A 71 -16.74 -10.76 -4.58
CA GLU A 71 -16.74 -11.39 -3.26
C GLU A 71 -16.01 -10.53 -2.24
N GLY A 72 -14.81 -10.05 -2.57
CA GLY A 72 -14.07 -9.12 -1.72
C GLY A 72 -14.84 -7.82 -1.42
N ARG A 73 -15.56 -7.30 -2.42
CA ARG A 73 -16.42 -6.12 -2.23
C ARG A 73 -17.64 -6.40 -1.35
N VAL A 74 -18.25 -7.59 -1.44
CA VAL A 74 -19.38 -8.01 -0.61
C VAL A 74 -18.93 -8.21 0.84
N LEU A 75 -17.83 -8.94 1.07
CA LEU A 75 -17.24 -9.14 2.39
C LEU A 75 -16.96 -7.81 3.08
N ARG A 76 -16.32 -6.86 2.38
CA ARG A 76 -16.04 -5.53 2.93
C ARG A 76 -17.31 -4.76 3.31
N ARG A 77 -18.38 -4.87 2.51
CA ARG A 77 -19.67 -4.25 2.86
C ARG A 77 -20.30 -4.89 4.08
N GLN A 78 -20.15 -6.21 4.24
CA GLN A 78 -20.62 -6.93 5.41
C GLN A 78 -19.83 -6.50 6.66
N GLU A 79 -18.51 -6.45 6.60
CA GLU A 79 -17.66 -5.98 7.70
C GLU A 79 -18.03 -4.55 8.14
N GLN A 80 -18.28 -3.65 7.18
CA GLN A 80 -18.73 -2.28 7.48
C GLN A 80 -20.11 -2.24 8.14
N LYS A 81 -21.03 -3.12 7.70
CA LYS A 81 -22.34 -3.26 8.32
C LYS A 81 -22.21 -3.79 9.75
N ASP A 82 -21.43 -4.85 9.96
CA ASP A 82 -21.23 -5.44 11.28
C ASP A 82 -20.61 -4.43 12.25
N VAL A 83 -19.65 -3.61 11.81
CA VAL A 83 -19.10 -2.53 12.64
C VAL A 83 -20.17 -1.47 12.96
N SER A 84 -21.01 -1.10 12.00
CA SER A 84 -22.09 -0.13 12.22
C SER A 84 -23.13 -0.65 13.20
N ASP A 85 -23.56 -1.90 13.05
CA ASP A 85 -24.57 -2.54 13.90
C ASP A 85 -24.05 -2.65 15.35
N ASN A 86 -22.77 -3.01 15.54
CA ASN A 86 -22.14 -3.04 16.87
C ASN A 86 -22.03 -1.64 17.53
N LEU A 87 -21.80 -0.59 16.75
CA LEU A 87 -21.76 0.78 17.26
C LEU A 87 -23.16 1.28 17.65
N ASP A 88 -24.19 0.93 16.88
CA ASP A 88 -25.58 1.27 17.20
C ASP A 88 -26.03 0.57 18.49
N ASP A 89 -25.74 -0.72 18.66
CA ASP A 89 -25.99 -1.46 19.90
C ASP A 89 -25.31 -0.82 21.13
N SER A 90 -24.12 -0.24 20.98
CA SER A 90 -23.45 0.50 22.04
C SER A 90 -24.09 1.87 22.34
N ASN A 91 -24.70 2.50 21.33
CA ASN A 91 -25.35 3.80 21.41
C ASN A 91 -26.77 3.71 22.01
N VAL A 92 -27.43 2.55 21.92
CA VAL A 92 -28.70 2.26 22.59
C VAL A 92 -28.59 2.33 24.14
N LEU A 93 -27.38 2.28 24.70
CA LEU A 93 -27.17 2.49 26.14
C LEU A 93 -27.46 3.95 26.58
N TYR A 94 -27.57 4.89 25.64
CA TYR A 94 -28.01 6.26 25.91
C TYR A 94 -29.44 6.46 25.43
N GLY A 95 -30.39 6.29 26.36
CA GLY A 95 -31.81 6.44 26.07
C GLY A 95 -32.16 7.84 25.51
N PRO A 96 -33.29 7.99 24.80
CA PRO A 96 -33.69 9.19 24.06
C PRO A 96 -33.74 10.50 24.85
N GLY A 97 -33.61 10.47 26.17
CA GLY A 97 -33.62 11.64 27.05
C GLY A 97 -32.25 12.08 27.57
N ILE A 98 -31.17 11.35 27.30
CA ILE A 98 -29.83 11.73 27.79
C ILE A 98 -28.96 12.33 26.67
N GLY A 99 -29.18 11.93 25.42
CA GLY A 99 -28.39 12.35 24.25
C GLY A 99 -28.40 13.86 23.95
N ASP A 100 -29.54 14.51 24.15
CA ASP A 100 -29.70 15.93 23.84
C ASP A 100 -28.91 16.82 24.83
N GLU A 101 -28.84 16.42 26.11
CA GLU A 101 -28.09 17.17 27.12
C GLU A 101 -26.58 17.03 26.95
N MET A 102 -26.09 15.83 26.60
CA MET A 102 -24.65 15.62 26.36
C MET A 102 -24.17 16.26 25.08
N HIS A 103 -24.97 16.27 24.02
CA HIS A 103 -24.59 16.93 22.78
C HIS A 103 -24.39 18.43 22.99
N VAL A 104 -25.27 19.07 23.78
CA VAL A 104 -25.14 20.48 24.17
C VAL A 104 -23.94 20.70 25.10
N PHE A 105 -23.65 19.77 26.00
CA PHE A 105 -22.50 19.86 26.90
C PHE A 105 -21.16 19.73 26.14
N TYR A 106 -21.06 18.77 25.23
CA TYR A 106 -19.89 18.60 24.36
C TYR A 106 -19.70 19.80 23.43
N LEU A 107 -20.76 20.34 22.83
CA LEU A 107 -20.65 21.57 22.03
C LEU A 107 -20.18 22.76 22.86
N LYS A 108 -20.69 22.92 24.09
CA LYS A 108 -20.26 24.00 24.99
C LYS A 108 -18.78 23.88 25.37
N ILE A 109 -18.31 22.67 25.68
CA ILE A 109 -16.88 22.43 25.97
C ILE A 109 -16.02 22.73 24.74
N GLN A 110 -16.41 22.25 23.56
CA GLN A 110 -15.66 22.48 22.32
C GLN A 110 -15.61 23.96 21.93
N ILE A 111 -16.71 24.69 22.12
CA ILE A 111 -16.75 26.14 21.89
C ILE A 111 -15.82 26.86 22.87
N GLN A 112 -15.82 26.51 24.16
CA GLN A 112 -14.95 27.18 25.13
C GLN A 112 -13.45 26.93 24.85
N ILE A 113 -13.09 25.72 24.47
CA ILE A 113 -11.70 25.40 24.10
C ILE A 113 -11.26 26.17 22.84
N LYS A 114 -12.19 26.51 21.95
CA LYS A 114 -11.89 27.22 20.69
C LYS A 114 -11.69 28.74 20.86
N ILE A 115 -12.24 29.33 21.91
CA ILE A 115 -12.20 30.78 22.19
C ILE A 115 -11.21 31.17 23.29
N SER A 116 -10.49 30.19 23.85
CA SER A 116 -9.35 30.40 24.75
C SER A 116 -8.02 30.19 24.05
#